data_AF-A0A0F9I7G2-F1
#
_entry.id   AF-A0A0F9I7G2-F1
#
_cell.length_a   1.000
_cell.length_b   1.000
_cell.length_c   1.000
_cell.angle_alpha   90.00
_cell.angle_beta   90.00
_cell.angle_gamma   90.00
#
_symmetry.space_group_name_H-M   'P 1'
#
loop_
_entity.id
_entity.type
_entity.pdbx_description
1 polymer ?
#
loop_
_entity_poly.entity_id
_entity_poly.type
_entity_poly.pdbx_seq_one_letter_code
_entity_poly.pdbx_strand_id
1 'polypeptide(L)'
;MADDGIYTKNADIQALAGVNAGTTAKAEAATDVYVLNVEAAINTRTGTDWSTAWTASELDDNGTMKLVLTQTGAAKCAMNVIIADPTGYSARERETALDFLNTMYEEGIKMLSGTGGSALIAGE
;
A
#
# COMPACT_ATOMS: atom_id res chain seq x y z
N MET A 1 12.56 -10.82 6.53
CA MET A 1 11.27 -10.31 7.04
C MET A 1 10.21 -10.97 6.17
N ALA A 2 9.56 -12.01 6.68
CA ALA A 2 8.50 -12.70 5.94
C ALA A 2 7.22 -11.88 6.14
N ASP A 3 6.51 -11.65 5.05
CA ASP A 3 5.24 -10.94 5.08
C ASP A 3 4.09 -11.96 5.03
N ASP A 4 2.95 -11.63 5.64
CA ASP A 4 1.81 -12.53 5.81
C ASP A 4 0.52 -11.99 5.16
N GLY A 5 0.57 -10.87 4.43
CA GLY A 5 -0.59 -10.29 3.75
C GLY A 5 -1.70 -9.84 4.70
N ILE A 6 -1.32 -9.21 5.81
CA ILE A 6 -2.21 -9.01 6.96
C ILE A 6 -3.02 -7.73 6.82
N TYR A 7 -2.46 -6.67 6.24
CA TYR A 7 -3.04 -5.33 6.32
C TYR A 7 -3.58 -4.79 5.00
N THR A 8 -3.11 -5.29 3.87
CA THR A 8 -3.62 -4.92 2.54
C THR A 8 -4.85 -5.78 2.24
N LYS A 9 -6.01 -5.13 2.01
CA LYS A 9 -7.26 -5.84 1.73
C LYS A 9 -7.66 -5.73 0.26
N ASN A 10 -8.16 -6.84 -0.29
CA ASN A 10 -8.61 -6.93 -1.68
C ASN A 10 -9.69 -5.90 -2.04
N ALA A 11 -10.58 -5.58 -1.09
CA ALA A 11 -11.62 -4.57 -1.31
C ALA A 11 -11.02 -3.18 -1.58
N ASP A 12 -9.99 -2.79 -0.83
CA ASP A 12 -9.33 -1.48 -0.97
C ASP A 12 -8.51 -1.41 -2.27
N ILE A 13 -7.83 -2.51 -2.63
CA ILE A 13 -7.10 -2.61 -3.89
C ILE A 13 -8.05 -2.43 -5.08
N GLN A 14 -9.18 -3.13 -5.08
CA GLN A 14 -10.15 -3.05 -6.16
C GLN A 14 -10.83 -1.68 -6.23
N ALA A 15 -11.07 -1.04 -5.09
CA ALA A 15 -11.60 0.32 -5.03
C ALA A 15 -10.62 1.34 -5.63
N LEU A 16 -9.33 1.25 -5.27
CA LEU A 16 -8.29 2.15 -5.75
C LEU A 16 -7.85 1.88 -7.20
N ALA A 17 -7.88 0.63 -7.65
CA ALA A 17 -7.63 0.27 -9.05
C ALA A 17 -8.73 0.82 -9.97
N GLY A 18 -9.89 1.21 -9.44
CA GLY A 18 -10.98 1.86 -10.16
C GLY A 18 -11.76 0.91 -11.09
N VAL A 19 -12.95 1.32 -11.50
CA VAL A 19 -13.84 0.51 -12.36
C VAL A 19 -13.19 0.11 -13.70
N ASN A 20 -12.31 0.97 -14.23
CA ASN A 20 -11.69 0.82 -15.54
C ASN A 20 -10.53 -0.18 -15.58
N ALA A 21 -9.98 -0.60 -14.44
CA ALA A 21 -8.98 -1.66 -14.42
C ALA A 21 -9.60 -3.03 -14.79
N GLY A 22 -8.84 -3.85 -15.52
CA GLY A 22 -9.29 -5.16 -15.99
C GLY A 22 -9.77 -6.07 -14.86
N THR A 23 -10.88 -6.77 -15.09
CA THR A 23 -11.49 -7.67 -14.09
C THR A 23 -10.57 -8.84 -13.73
N THR A 24 -9.82 -9.37 -14.70
CA THR A 24 -8.81 -10.42 -14.49
C THR A 24 -7.66 -9.92 -13.61
N ALA A 25 -7.10 -8.75 -13.90
CA ALA A 25 -6.00 -8.18 -13.11
C ALA A 25 -6.45 -7.80 -11.68
N LYS A 26 -7.70 -7.34 -11.50
CA LYS A 26 -8.30 -7.16 -10.16
C LYS A 26 -8.42 -8.46 -9.38
N ALA A 27 -8.73 -9.57 -10.06
CA ALA A 27 -8.78 -10.88 -9.43
C ALA A 27 -7.38 -11.42 -9.12
N GLU A 28 -6.37 -11.13 -9.93
CA GLU A 28 -4.97 -11.47 -9.65
C GLU A 28 -4.38 -10.64 -8.50
N ALA A 29 -4.73 -9.36 -8.38
CA ALA A 29 -4.39 -8.57 -7.18
C ALA A 29 -5.19 -8.92 -5.94
N ALA A 30 -6.27 -9.69 -6.09
CA ALA A 30 -6.91 -10.35 -4.99
C ALA A 30 -6.16 -11.62 -4.54
N THR A 31 -5.09 -12.03 -5.24
CA THR A 31 -4.22 -13.13 -4.80
C THR A 31 -3.12 -12.62 -3.88
N ASP A 32 -2.74 -13.46 -2.91
CA ASP A 32 -1.76 -13.13 -1.88
C ASP A 32 -0.40 -12.69 -2.45
N VAL A 33 -0.05 -13.06 -3.69
CA VAL A 33 1.26 -12.77 -4.28
C VAL A 33 1.52 -11.26 -4.45
N TYR A 34 0.54 -10.48 -4.91
CA TYR A 34 0.75 -9.04 -5.06
C TYR A 34 0.75 -8.32 -3.71
N VAL A 35 -0.11 -8.76 -2.80
CA VAL A 35 -0.17 -8.26 -1.43
C VAL A 35 1.17 -8.49 -0.71
N LEU A 36 1.65 -9.74 -0.65
CA LEU A 36 2.91 -10.11 0.01
C LEU A 36 4.11 -9.33 -0.53
N ASN A 37 4.21 -9.17 -1.84
CA ASN A 37 5.31 -8.42 -2.46
C ASN A 37 5.27 -6.92 -2.11
N VAL A 38 4.07 -6.35 -2.04
CA VAL A 38 3.89 -4.94 -1.71
C VAL A 38 4.17 -4.67 -0.24
N GLU A 39 3.66 -5.52 0.64
CA GLU A 39 3.88 -5.38 2.07
C GLU A 39 5.38 -5.55 2.41
N ALA A 40 6.07 -6.52 1.78
CA ALA A 40 7.52 -6.65 1.88
C ALA A 40 8.29 -5.42 1.36
N ALA A 41 7.79 -4.77 0.30
CA ALA A 41 8.38 -3.53 -0.23
C ALA A 41 8.19 -2.35 0.73
N ILE A 42 7.04 -2.24 1.40
CA ILE A 42 6.80 -1.23 2.43
C ILE A 42 7.73 -1.45 3.62
N ASN A 43 7.86 -2.67 4.11
CA ASN A 43 8.77 -3.02 5.20
C ASN A 43 10.22 -2.64 4.84
N THR A 44 10.65 -2.97 3.62
CA THR A 44 12.00 -2.63 3.13
C THR A 44 12.22 -1.11 3.04
N ARG A 45 11.21 -0.35 2.57
CA ARG A 45 11.34 1.12 2.43
C ARG A 45 11.29 1.87 3.75
N THR A 46 10.57 1.35 4.73
CA THR A 46 10.39 2.00 6.04
C THR A 46 11.38 1.50 7.08
N GLY A 47 12.02 0.34 6.84
CA GLY A 47 12.94 -0.29 7.78
C GLY A 47 12.25 -0.98 8.96
N THR A 48 10.93 -1.13 8.91
CA THR A 48 10.10 -1.64 10.01
C THR A 48 9.33 -2.88 9.57
N ASP A 49 9.26 -3.87 10.45
CA ASP A 49 8.38 -5.05 10.29
C ASP A 49 6.95 -4.68 10.68
N TRP A 50 6.18 -4.13 9.73
CA TRP A 50 4.80 -3.72 9.99
C TRP A 50 3.84 -4.89 10.19
N SER A 51 4.19 -6.06 9.65
CA SER A 51 3.37 -7.28 9.73
C SER A 51 3.35 -7.79 11.18
N THR A 52 4.51 -7.79 11.85
CA THR A 52 4.62 -8.02 13.29
C THR A 52 3.93 -6.90 14.08
N ALA A 53 4.24 -5.64 13.74
CA ALA A 53 3.73 -4.49 14.48
C ALA A 53 2.19 -4.36 14.39
N TRP A 54 1.56 -4.82 13.31
CA TRP A 54 0.09 -4.82 13.14
C TRP A 54 -0.66 -5.57 14.24
N THR A 55 -0.04 -6.66 14.72
CA THR A 55 -0.58 -7.51 15.78
C THR A 55 -0.34 -6.96 17.18
N ALA A 56 0.60 -6.02 17.33
CA ALA A 56 0.82 -5.31 18.59
C ALA A 56 -0.35 -4.38 18.88
N SER A 57 -0.84 -4.38 20.13
CA SER A 57 -1.94 -3.49 20.52
C SER A 57 -1.57 -2.02 20.48
N GLU A 58 -0.26 -1.72 20.48
CA GLU A 58 0.31 -0.38 20.59
C GLU A 58 0.55 0.30 19.24
N LEU A 59 0.30 -0.38 18.11
CA LEU A 59 0.50 0.24 16.80
C LEU A 59 -0.40 1.47 16.59
N ASP A 60 -1.52 1.55 17.32
CA ASP A 60 -2.57 2.47 16.96
C ASP A 60 -3.50 2.85 18.11
N ASP A 61 -3.09 3.83 18.93
CA ASP A 61 -3.99 4.46 19.92
C ASP A 61 -5.17 5.21 19.26
N ASN A 62 -5.11 5.51 17.94
CA ASN A 62 -6.10 6.34 17.22
C ASN A 62 -6.61 5.77 15.87
N GLY A 63 -6.30 4.52 15.50
CA GLY A 63 -6.73 3.92 14.22
C GLY A 63 -6.07 4.51 12.95
N THR A 64 -5.09 5.41 13.09
CA THR A 64 -4.47 6.16 11.98
C THR A 64 -3.35 5.38 11.30
N MET A 65 -2.50 4.67 12.04
CA MET A 65 -1.36 3.95 11.45
C MET A 65 -1.82 2.73 10.65
N LYS A 66 -2.85 2.03 11.14
CA LYS A 66 -3.44 0.91 10.40
C LYS A 66 -4.08 1.40 9.10
N LEU A 67 -4.77 2.54 9.15
CA LEU A 67 -5.37 3.16 7.97
C LEU A 67 -4.30 3.53 6.92
N VAL A 68 -3.20 4.17 7.35
CA VAL A 68 -2.10 4.56 6.46
C VAL A 68 -1.44 3.34 5.82
N LEU A 69 -1.17 2.27 6.58
CA LEU A 69 -0.60 1.03 6.05
C LEU A 69 -1.51 0.39 5.00
N THR A 70 -2.80 0.24 5.30
CA THR A 70 -3.77 -0.33 4.37
C THR A 70 -3.88 0.50 3.09
N GLN A 71 -3.97 1.82 3.19
CA GLN A 71 -4.05 2.70 2.01
C GLN A 71 -2.75 2.68 1.18
N THR A 72 -1.59 2.68 1.84
CA THR A 72 -0.28 2.65 1.17
C THR A 72 -0.07 1.35 0.40
N GLY A 73 -0.39 0.21 1.03
CA GLY A 73 -0.34 -1.10 0.40
C GLY A 73 -1.34 -1.21 -0.76
N ALA A 74 -2.57 -0.74 -0.54
CA ALA A 74 -3.61 -0.81 -1.57
C ALA A 74 -3.29 0.08 -2.77
N ALA A 75 -2.72 1.27 -2.56
CA ALA A 75 -2.29 2.15 -3.65
C ALA A 75 -1.21 1.49 -4.52
N LYS A 76 -0.20 0.87 -3.90
CA LYS A 76 0.87 0.20 -4.65
C LYS A 76 0.37 -1.05 -5.38
N CYS A 77 -0.52 -1.83 -4.77
CA CYS A 77 -1.18 -2.95 -5.46
C CYS A 77 -2.03 -2.46 -6.64
N ALA A 78 -2.81 -1.39 -6.48
CA ALA A 78 -3.61 -0.79 -7.54
C ALA A 78 -2.75 -0.32 -8.72
N MET A 79 -1.57 0.26 -8.47
CA MET A 79 -0.61 0.57 -9.54
C MET A 79 -0.20 -0.69 -10.31
N ASN A 80 0.13 -1.78 -9.61
CA ASN A 80 0.52 -3.04 -10.25
C ASN A 80 -0.62 -3.60 -11.12
N VAL A 81 -1.88 -3.51 -10.67
CA VAL A 81 -3.06 -3.91 -11.45
C VAL A 81 -3.18 -3.11 -12.75
N ILE A 82 -3.09 -1.79 -12.67
CA ILE A 82 -3.24 -0.90 -13.83
C ILE A 82 -2.08 -1.10 -14.83
N ILE A 83 -0.87 -1.38 -14.34
CA ILE A 83 0.29 -1.68 -15.18
C ILE A 83 0.14 -3.05 -15.85
N ALA A 84 -0.35 -4.06 -15.13
CA ALA A 84 -0.53 -5.41 -15.64
C ALA A 84 -1.62 -5.48 -16.74
N ASP A 85 -2.73 -4.76 -16.54
CA ASP A 85 -3.79 -4.68 -17.54
C ASP A 85 -4.33 -3.23 -17.71
N PRO A 86 -3.76 -2.47 -18.66
CA PRO A 86 -4.19 -1.11 -18.94
C PRO A 86 -5.39 -1.04 -19.90
N THR A 87 -5.97 -2.16 -20.35
CA THR A 87 -6.90 -2.19 -21.50
C THR A 87 -8.16 -1.35 -21.33
N GLY A 88 -8.58 -1.06 -20.10
CA GLY A 88 -9.73 -0.19 -19.81
C GLY A 88 -9.40 1.28 -19.55
N TYR A 89 -8.13 1.67 -19.60
CA TYR A 89 -7.70 3.07 -19.46
C TYR A 89 -7.21 3.64 -20.79
N SER A 90 -7.63 4.85 -21.14
CA SER A 90 -6.90 5.62 -22.15
C SER A 90 -5.51 6.00 -21.62
N ALA A 91 -4.55 6.26 -22.51
CA ALA A 91 -3.17 6.55 -22.13
C ALA A 91 -3.06 7.67 -21.08
N ARG A 92 -3.88 8.72 -21.21
CA ARG A 92 -3.86 9.89 -20.32
C ARG A 92 -4.55 9.63 -18.98
N GLU A 93 -5.66 8.88 -18.98
CA GLU A 93 -6.33 8.48 -17.74
C GLU A 93 -5.45 7.54 -16.93
N ARG A 94 -4.73 6.64 -17.60
CA ARG A 94 -3.77 5.73 -16.96
C ARG A 94 -2.66 6.50 -16.26
N GLU A 95 -2.04 7.45 -16.95
CA GLU A 95 -0.95 8.27 -16.40
C GLU A 95 -1.45 9.07 -15.18
N THR A 96 -2.61 9.70 -15.29
CA THR A 96 -3.22 10.45 -14.19
C THR A 96 -3.53 9.56 -12.98
N ALA A 97 -4.07 8.35 -13.22
CA ALA A 97 -4.35 7.40 -12.16
C ALA A 97 -3.06 6.90 -11.48
N LEU A 98 -2.03 6.59 -12.26
CA LEU A 98 -0.73 6.15 -11.73
C LEU A 98 -0.03 7.26 -10.94
N ASP A 99 -0.07 8.50 -11.39
CA ASP A 99 0.49 9.66 -10.67
C ASP A 99 -0.21 9.88 -9.33
N PHE A 100 -1.55 9.80 -9.31
CA PHE A 100 -2.34 9.90 -8.09
C PHE A 100 -1.99 8.79 -7.09
N LEU A 101 -1.98 7.53 -7.55
CA LEU A 101 -1.65 6.38 -6.71
C LEU A 101 -0.20 6.41 -6.23
N ASN A 102 0.74 6.87 -7.06
CA ASN A 102 2.14 7.02 -6.66
C ASN A 102 2.29 8.11 -5.59
N THR A 103 1.57 9.23 -5.73
CA THR A 103 1.55 10.29 -4.72
C THR A 103 1.02 9.76 -3.38
N MET A 104 -0.10 9.03 -3.39
CA MET A 104 -0.63 8.39 -2.18
C MET A 104 0.37 7.43 -1.54
N TYR A 105 1.04 6.60 -2.34
CA TYR A 105 2.04 5.66 -1.87
C TYR A 105 3.25 6.37 -1.25
N GLU A 106 3.78 7.41 -1.90
CA GLU A 106 4.95 8.15 -1.40
C GLU A 106 4.63 8.92 -0.12
N GLU A 107 3.48 9.60 -0.04
CA GLU A 107 3.05 10.29 1.17
C GLU A 107 2.81 9.30 2.32
N GLY A 108 2.21 8.14 2.04
CA GLY A 108 2.05 7.06 3.01
C GLY A 108 3.40 6.56 3.55
N ILE A 109 4.37 6.30 2.67
CA ILE A 109 5.74 5.91 3.08
C ILE A 109 6.40 7.01 3.91
N LYS A 110 6.23 8.29 3.58
CA LYS A 110 6.76 9.42 4.38
C LYS A 110 6.14 9.46 5.77
N MET A 111 4.83 9.23 5.90
CA MET A 111 4.16 9.16 7.21
C MET A 111 4.69 7.98 8.04
N LEU A 112 4.81 6.79 7.44
CA LEU A 112 5.30 5.59 8.11
C LEU A 112 6.77 5.72 8.54
N SER A 113 7.63 6.25 7.66
CA SER A 113 9.05 6.47 7.94
C SER A 113 9.30 7.65 8.89
N GLY A 114 8.50 8.71 8.81
CA GLY A 114 8.58 9.89 9.69
C GLY A 114 8.12 9.58 11.12
N THR A 115 7.16 8.67 11.30
CA THR A 115 6.73 8.22 12.62
C THR A 115 7.75 7.25 13.25
N GLY A 116 8.52 6.53 12.42
CA GLY A 116 9.71 5.77 12.85
C GLY A 116 10.96 6.62 13.13
N GLY A 117 10.97 7.89 12.71
CA GLY A 117 12.09 8.83 12.91
C GLY A 117 11.91 9.82 14.06
N SER A 118 10.66 10.13 14.46
CA SER A 118 10.39 11.11 15.52
C SER A 118 10.60 10.59 16.96
N ALA A 119 11.01 9.34 17.14
CA ALA A 119 11.51 8.84 18.43
C ALA A 119 13.02 9.06 18.62
N LEU A 120 13.76 9.58 17.62
CA LEU A 120 15.21 9.81 17.70
C LEU A 120 15.64 11.30 17.71
N ILE A 121 14.68 12.24 17.68
CA ILE A 121 14.96 13.68 17.82
C ILE A 121 14.14 14.28 18.98
N ALA A 122 14.03 13.53 20.07
CA ALA A 122 13.50 14.00 21.35
C ALA A 122 14.51 13.78 22.48
N GLY A 123 15.80 13.81 22.14
CA GLY A 123 16.88 13.53 23.08
C GLY A 123 18.22 14.07 22.62
N GLU A 124 18.31 15.36 22.31
CA GLU A 124 19.50 16.21 22.53
C GLU A 124 19.07 17.63 22.91
#